data_AF-A0A5Q0SMC1-F1
#
_entry.id   AF-A0A5Q0SMC1-F1
#
_cell.length_a   1.000
_cell.length_b   1.000
_cell.length_c   1.000
_cell.angle_alpha   90.00
_cell.angle_beta   90.00
_cell.angle_gamma   90.00
#
_symmetry.space_group_name_H-M   'P 1'
#
loop_
_entity.id
_entity.type
_entity.pdbx_description
1 polymer ?
#
loop_
_entity_poly.entity_id
_entity_poly.type
_entity_poly.pdbx_seq_one_letter_code
_entity_poly.pdbx_strand_id
1 'polypeptide(L)'
;MENAILAAYKKAKELNNDGEVHLFKDENGAYYLVIVRTANCKEKSKLIDAIYDEVYKYTNETNLIILIMSKSAYKAFADQNLEEIEV
;
A
#
# COMPACT_ATOMS: atom_id res chain seq x y z
N MET A 1 10.86 4.83 -11.47
CA MET A 1 9.85 3.91 -10.92
C MET A 1 9.92 3.83 -9.41
N GLU A 2 11.10 3.56 -8.81
CA GLU A 2 11.27 3.49 -7.35
C GLU A 2 10.84 4.77 -6.60
N ASN A 3 11.09 5.96 -7.16
CA ASN A 3 10.62 7.22 -6.59
C ASN A 3 9.08 7.31 -6.49
N ALA A 4 8.36 6.73 -7.46
CA ALA A 4 6.90 6.73 -7.47
C ALA A 4 6.33 5.82 -6.37
N ILE A 5 6.92 4.63 -6.20
CA ILE A 5 6.56 3.69 -5.13
C ILE A 5 6.88 4.28 -3.76
N LEU A 6 8.04 4.94 -3.61
CA LEU A 6 8.42 5.61 -2.38
C LEU A 6 7.46 6.76 -2.05
N ALA A 7 7.00 7.51 -3.05
CA ALA A 7 6.00 8.56 -2.87
C ALA A 7 4.66 7.97 -2.41
N ALA A 8 4.21 6.87 -3.02
CA ALA A 8 3.00 6.16 -2.60
C ALA A 8 3.08 5.71 -1.13
N TYR A 9 4.19 5.07 -0.75
CA TYR A 9 4.40 4.60 0.62
C TYR A 9 4.42 5.75 1.65
N LYS A 10 5.12 6.85 1.34
CA LYS A 10 5.18 8.04 2.20
C LYS A 10 3.80 8.65 2.39
N LYS A 11 3.04 8.83 1.31
CA LYS A 11 1.68 9.39 1.38
C LYS A 11 0.74 8.46 2.14
N ALA A 12 0.84 7.14 1.96
CA ALA A 12 0.06 6.19 2.73
C ALA A 12 0.37 6.27 4.23
N LYS A 13 1.65 6.37 4.63
CA LYS A 13 2.04 6.57 6.03
C LYS A 13 1.49 7.87 6.61
N GLU A 14 1.59 8.97 5.88
CA GLU A 14 1.04 10.28 6.27
C GLU A 14 -0.48 10.17 6.50
N LEU A 15 -1.22 9.57 5.57
CA LEU A 15 -2.69 9.46 5.65
C LEU A 15 -3.18 8.41 6.66
N ASN A 16 -2.31 7.51 7.12
CA ASN A 16 -2.65 6.47 8.08
C ASN A 16 -2.37 6.84 9.55
N ASN A 17 -1.88 8.06 9.83
CA ASN A 17 -1.70 8.61 11.19
C ASN A 17 -1.11 7.59 12.19
N ASP A 18 0.12 7.14 11.96
CA ASP A 18 0.85 6.14 12.77
C ASP A 18 0.30 4.70 12.74
N GLY A 19 -0.69 4.42 11.90
CA GLY A 19 -1.13 3.05 11.62
C GLY A 19 -0.11 2.24 10.81
N GLU A 20 -0.26 0.91 10.83
CA GLU A 20 0.65 -0.01 10.15
C GLU A 20 0.51 0.11 8.61
N VAL A 21 1.63 0.34 7.93
CA VAL A 21 1.73 0.38 6.47
C VAL A 21 2.93 -0.45 6.04
N HIS A 22 2.70 -1.41 5.16
CA HIS A 22 3.71 -2.33 4.66
C HIS A 22 3.85 -2.17 3.15
N LEU A 23 5.07 -2.37 2.64
CA LEU A 23 5.37 -2.36 1.23
C LEU A 23 6.22 -3.59 0.92
N PHE A 24 5.79 -4.41 -0.03
CA PHE A 24 6.57 -5.54 -0.52
C PHE A 24 6.57 -5.56 -2.04
N LYS A 25 7.54 -6.28 -2.60
CA LYS A 25 7.72 -6.47 -4.03
C LYS A 25 7.77 -7.97 -4.30
N ASP A 26 6.95 -8.44 -5.22
CA ASP A 26 6.99 -9.85 -5.63
C ASP A 26 8.12 -10.12 -6.66
N GLU A 27 8.34 -11.39 -6.97
CA GLU A 27 9.36 -11.83 -7.94
C GLU A 27 9.08 -11.32 -9.36
N ASN A 28 7.81 -11.02 -9.69
CA ASN A 28 7.39 -10.47 -10.98
C ASN A 28 7.56 -8.95 -11.06
N GLY A 29 8.00 -8.31 -9.98
CA GLY A 29 8.21 -6.88 -9.89
C GLY A 29 6.97 -6.04 -9.61
N ALA A 30 5.85 -6.67 -9.24
CA ALA A 30 4.66 -5.97 -8.74
C ALA A 30 4.92 -5.47 -7.30
N TYR A 31 4.50 -4.24 -7.04
CA TYR A 31 4.59 -3.63 -5.72
C TYR A 31 3.24 -3.72 -5.02
N TYR A 32 3.24 -4.15 -3.76
CA TYR A 32 2.06 -4.25 -2.93
C TYR A 32 2.18 -3.31 -1.75
N LEU A 33 1.30 -2.32 -1.68
CA LEU A 33 1.19 -1.36 -0.60
C LEU A 33 -0.01 -1.73 0.28
N VAL A 34 0.25 -2.23 1.48
CA VAL A 34 -0.78 -2.64 2.43
C VAL A 34 -0.94 -1.59 3.51
N ILE A 35 -2.16 -1.09 3.66
CA ILE A 35 -2.55 -0.12 4.68
C ILE A 35 -3.50 -0.82 5.65
N VAL A 36 -3.02 -1.04 6.88
CA VAL A 36 -3.78 -1.76 7.91
C VAL A 36 -4.63 -0.77 8.68
N ARG A 37 -5.90 -0.66 8.31
CA ARG A 37 -6.90 0.16 8.99
C ARG A 37 -8.32 -0.31 8.66
N THR A 38 -9.24 -0.03 9.58
CA THR A 38 -10.66 -0.07 9.24
C THR A 38 -11.02 1.21 8.48
N ALA A 39 -11.64 1.05 7.31
CA ALA A 39 -12.12 2.17 6.49
C ALA A 39 -13.36 1.72 5.71
N ASN A 40 -14.34 2.60 5.58
CA ASN A 40 -15.49 2.36 4.70
C ASN A 40 -15.10 2.57 3.22
N CYS A 41 -15.96 2.17 2.28
CA CYS A 41 -15.66 2.23 0.85
C CYS A 41 -15.31 3.65 0.37
N LYS A 42 -15.97 4.69 0.91
CA LYS A 42 -15.72 6.09 0.55
C LYS A 42 -14.34 6.55 1.02
N GLU A 43 -13.95 6.20 2.23
CA GLU A 43 -12.62 6.49 2.76
C GLU A 43 -11.54 5.75 1.99
N LYS A 44 -11.77 4.47 1.65
CA LYS A 44 -10.85 3.67 0.83
C LYS A 44 -10.58 4.32 -0.53
N SER A 45 -11.63 4.76 -1.23
CA SER A 45 -11.48 5.47 -2.52
C SER A 45 -10.61 6.71 -2.36
N LYS A 46 -10.94 7.58 -1.40
CA LYS A 46 -10.18 8.82 -1.16
C LYS A 46 -8.70 8.57 -0.84
N LEU A 47 -8.41 7.54 -0.06
CA LEU A 47 -7.04 7.14 0.25
C LEU A 47 -6.29 6.73 -1.02
N ILE A 48 -6.91 5.86 -1.83
CA ILE A 48 -6.31 5.37 -3.08
C ILE A 48 -6.06 6.53 -4.04
N ASP A 49 -7.04 7.41 -4.23
CA ASP A 49 -6.93 8.57 -5.12
C ASP A 49 -5.78 9.49 -4.69
N ALA A 50 -5.72 9.84 -3.40
CA ALA A 50 -4.65 10.70 -2.87
C ALA A 50 -3.25 10.08 -2.98
N ILE A 51 -3.14 8.74 -2.89
CA ILE A 51 -1.88 8.03 -3.12
C ILE A 51 -1.49 8.10 -4.60
N TYR A 52 -2.43 7.83 -5.50
CA TYR A 52 -2.16 7.89 -6.94
C TYR A 52 -1.83 9.30 -7.43
N ASP A 53 -2.44 10.35 -6.86
CA ASP A 53 -2.07 11.74 -7.15
C ASP A 53 -0.58 12.03 -6.90
N GLU A 54 0.03 11.39 -5.89
CA GLU A 54 1.48 11.48 -5.66
C GLU A 54 2.29 10.63 -6.64
N VAL A 55 1.82 9.43 -6.97
CA VAL A 55 2.46 8.53 -7.95
C VAL A 55 2.54 9.20 -9.32
N TYR A 56 1.46 9.84 -9.77
CA TYR A 56 1.35 10.49 -11.08
C TYR A 56 2.33 11.64 -11.29
N LYS A 57 2.89 12.20 -10.22
CA LYS A 57 3.97 13.21 -10.32
C LYS A 57 5.27 12.63 -10.88
N TYR A 58 5.44 11.30 -10.86
CA TYR A 58 6.66 10.62 -11.26
C TYR A 58 6.49 9.68 -12.45
N THR A 59 5.31 9.06 -12.62
CA THR A 59 5.03 8.13 -13.72
C THR A 59 3.54 7.98 -13.95
N ASN A 60 3.13 7.74 -15.20
CA ASN A 60 1.76 7.34 -15.55
C ASN A 60 1.56 5.83 -15.51
N GLU A 61 2.65 5.06 -15.40
CA GLU A 61 2.64 3.60 -15.45
C GLU A 61 3.47 3.04 -14.29
N THR A 62 2.85 2.19 -13.48
CA THR A 62 3.51 1.41 -12.43
C THR A 62 2.65 0.20 -12.08
N ASN A 63 3.29 -0.92 -11.75
CA ASN A 63 2.58 -2.11 -11.27
C ASN A 63 2.44 -2.03 -9.74
N LEU A 64 1.51 -1.18 -9.28
CA LEU A 64 1.23 -0.93 -7.86
C LEU A 64 -0.16 -1.46 -7.49
N ILE A 65 -0.22 -2.32 -6.48
CA ILE A 65 -1.44 -2.87 -5.90
C ILE A 65 -1.59 -2.28 -4.49
N ILE A 66 -2.71 -1.61 -4.24
CA ILE A 66 -3.01 -1.01 -2.93
C ILE A 66 -4.07 -1.85 -2.22
N LEU A 67 -3.74 -2.38 -1.05
CA LEU A 67 -4.66 -3.17 -0.22
C LEU A 67 -4.97 -2.40 1.08
N ILE A 68 -6.26 -2.15 1.33
CA ILE A 68 -6.72 -1.52 2.58
C ILE A 68 -7.57 -2.53 3.35
N MET A 69 -7.02 -3.03 4.44
CA MET A 69 -7.57 -4.15 5.20
C MET A 69 -7.54 -3.90 6.70
N SER A 70 -8.50 -4.49 7.42
CA SER A 70 -8.49 -4.47 8.89
C SER A 70 -7.30 -5.25 9.43
N LYS A 71 -6.94 -5.00 10.69
CA LYS A 71 -5.85 -5.72 11.37
C LYS A 71 -6.05 -7.24 11.39
N SER A 72 -7.28 -7.72 11.56
CA SER A 72 -7.60 -9.15 11.53
C SER A 72 -7.43 -9.75 10.13
N ALA A 73 -7.87 -9.04 9.09
CA ALA A 73 -7.69 -9.48 7.70
C ALA A 73 -6.22 -9.47 7.29
N TYR A 74 -5.45 -8.47 7.73
CA TYR A 74 -4.01 -8.42 7.51
C TYR A 74 -3.29 -9.60 8.14
N LYS A 75 -3.60 -9.93 9.40
CA LYS A 75 -3.00 -11.10 10.05
C LYS A 75 -3.24 -12.38 9.25
N ALA A 76 -4.50 -12.63 8.85
CA ALA A 76 -4.83 -13.81 8.04
C ALA A 76 -4.14 -13.80 6.66
N PHE A 77 -4.02 -12.63 6.02
CA PHE A 77 -3.29 -12.48 4.77
C PHE A 77 -1.80 -12.77 4.95
N ALA A 78 -1.16 -12.18 5.97
CA ALA A 78 0.25 -12.36 6.26
C ALA A 78 0.58 -13.82 6.55
N ASP A 79 -0.19 -14.47 7.42
CA ASP A 79 0.00 -15.88 7.80
C ASP A 79 -0.07 -16.85 6.58
N GLN A 80 -0.73 -16.44 5.48
CA GLN A 80 -0.94 -17.28 4.30
C GLN A 80 -0.05 -16.92 3.11
N ASN A 81 0.43 -15.69 3.02
CA ASN A 81 1.03 -15.14 1.79
C ASN A 81 2.41 -14.54 2.00
N LEU A 82 2.80 -14.26 3.25
CA LEU A 82 4.12 -13.76 3.58
C LEU A 82 4.89 -14.90 4.23
N GLU A 83 5.59 -15.71 3.42
CA GLU A 83 6.82 -16.32 3.95
C GLU A 83 7.76 -15.15 4.23
N GLU A 84 8.24 -15.03 5.47
CA GLU A 84 9.00 -13.88 6.00
C GLU A 84 10.00 -13.30 4.98
N ILE A 85 9.61 -12.24 4.28
CA ILE A 85 10.54 -11.33 3.61
C ILE A 85 10.35 -9.97 4.28
N GLU A 86 10.96 -9.85 5.46
CA GLU A 86 11.31 -8.53 6.01
C GLU A 86 12.41 -7.93 5.12
N VAL A 87 12.19 -6.70 4.66
CA VAL A 87 13.27 -5.83 4.16
C VAL A 87 13.61 -4.83 5.24
#